data_AF-A0A1Y2VPC7-F1
#
_entry.id   AF-A0A1Y2VPC7-F1
#
_cell.length_a   1.000
_cell.length_b   1.000
_cell.length_c   1.000
_cell.angle_alpha   90.00
_cell.angle_beta   90.00
_cell.angle_gamma   90.00
#
_symmetry.space_group_name_H-M   'P 1'
#
loop_
_entity.id
_entity.type
_entity.pdbx_description
1 polymer ?
#
loop_
_entity_poly.entity_id
_entity_poly.type
_entity_poly.pdbx_seq_one_letter_code
_entity_poly.pdbx_strand_id
1 'polypeptide(L)'
;MRSSSSTAVALLGAVSKPVAAMFYYPNPAASVLEHILVDNWGAYASNFTSAITPCTNYVTEAGEPAINSRRTTSAQWLRVAFHDFATADVAAGTGGVDASIGFETERAENSGTAFNDSFTFWQPFVNEFVPMADLLAIGTVMSVNVCGGKYIPYKYGRVDATEADPKTGVPEPSTGIEETLAQFAQTGFNQSDAIKLTACGHTLGSVHAGGFPEVVEESAITPTNTNGAVDLDNSRAVFDSAVVHEYIDNTGARGGPLVTSFNETSRSDLRLYESDGNKTMLELYGQGDDGFQDTCVDLLSRMLNTVPTGVELQPAISPALIKPINVTWDVTSDNQLTLSGKIRVSDKAQRMNSMSTWLRMSSDPVPVTFSNNHTETLAPEENLGISAFKLDGSETNATTQYLPLSVSSSDISGATSFTVAPAGLEAQTFEIQDNAFVVPSLTRIADGTLSVTVAARTNRAEFDPAKVSVKIATPLAQPLTLTPTIVRTNVPLKEGESPLADFGYWSGSAAVENPTGAVSVTLLSGEDVVDTLLLDAGVAGW
;
A
#
# COMPACT_ATOMS: atom_id res chain seq x y z
N MET A 1 54.43 -19.11 -23.99
CA MET A 1 54.64 -18.31 -22.76
C MET A 1 54.34 -16.86 -23.08
N ARG A 2 53.15 -16.38 -22.66
CA ARG A 2 52.79 -14.98 -22.42
C ARG A 2 51.32 -15.02 -21.96
N SER A 3 51.14 -14.94 -20.64
CA SER A 3 49.84 -14.82 -19.99
C SER A 3 49.38 -13.36 -20.08
N SER A 4 48.21 -13.13 -20.64
CA SER A 4 47.55 -11.82 -20.63
C SER A 4 46.51 -11.84 -19.51
N SER A 5 46.83 -11.24 -18.37
CA SER A 5 45.85 -10.96 -17.31
C SER A 5 45.13 -9.67 -17.65
N SER A 6 43.82 -9.77 -17.95
CA SER A 6 42.93 -8.61 -18.05
C SER A 6 42.40 -8.28 -16.65
N THR A 7 42.89 -7.19 -16.08
CA THR A 7 42.37 -6.63 -14.83
C THR A 7 41.04 -5.94 -15.12
N ALA A 8 39.94 -6.53 -14.66
CA ALA A 8 38.64 -5.87 -14.65
C ALA A 8 38.67 -4.78 -13.56
N VAL A 9 38.63 -3.52 -13.98
CA VAL A 9 38.40 -2.38 -13.08
C VAL A 9 36.89 -2.35 -12.82
N ALA A 10 36.49 -2.82 -11.65
CA ALA A 10 35.15 -2.57 -11.14
C ALA A 10 35.07 -1.09 -10.74
N LEU A 11 34.38 -0.28 -11.55
CA LEU A 11 33.88 1.00 -11.09
C LEU A 11 32.81 0.70 -10.04
N LEU A 12 33.20 0.79 -8.76
CA LEU A 12 32.27 1.00 -7.67
C LEU A 12 31.66 2.39 -7.87
N GLY A 13 30.53 2.45 -8.58
CA GLY A 13 29.64 3.58 -8.49
C GLY A 13 29.21 3.71 -7.03
N ALA A 14 29.62 4.79 -6.37
CA ALA A 14 29.09 5.14 -5.07
C ALA A 14 27.59 5.38 -5.25
N VAL A 15 26.78 4.40 -4.84
CA VAL A 15 25.36 4.61 -4.61
C VAL A 15 25.30 5.60 -3.46
N SER A 16 25.01 6.86 -3.76
CA SER A 16 24.66 7.87 -2.76
C SER A 16 23.50 7.31 -1.95
N LYS A 17 23.77 6.93 -0.69
CA LYS A 17 22.71 6.51 0.23
C LYS A 17 21.81 7.73 0.45
N PRO A 18 20.51 7.69 0.12
CA PRO A 18 19.62 8.78 0.49
C PRO A 18 19.50 8.77 2.01
N VAL A 19 20.06 9.78 2.67
CA VAL A 19 19.89 10.02 4.11
C VAL A 19 18.82 11.08 4.27
N ALA A 20 17.55 10.67 4.27
CA ALA A 20 16.47 11.55 4.71
C ALA A 20 16.36 11.46 6.25
N ALA A 21 16.47 12.59 6.95
CA ALA A 21 15.99 12.77 8.31
C ALA A 21 14.45 12.80 8.33
N MET A 22 13.93 12.75 9.56
CA MET A 22 12.88 11.86 10.04
C MET A 22 13.17 10.41 9.65
N PHE A 23 13.28 9.52 10.63
CA PHE A 23 13.66 8.13 10.42
C PHE A 23 12.56 7.36 9.70
N TYR A 24 12.45 7.56 8.40
CA TYR A 24 11.73 6.68 7.51
C TYR A 24 12.67 5.56 7.09
N TYR A 25 12.49 4.39 7.69
CA TYR A 25 13.33 3.24 7.39
C TYR A 25 12.61 2.23 6.48
N PRO A 26 13.26 1.74 5.41
CA PRO A 26 14.55 2.19 4.88
C PRO A 26 14.45 3.50 4.05
N ASN A 27 13.25 3.90 3.66
CA ASN A 27 12.95 5.16 2.97
C ASN A 27 11.47 5.54 3.20
N PRO A 28 11.04 6.78 2.88
CA PRO A 28 9.66 7.23 3.10
C PRO A 28 8.59 6.35 2.45
N ALA A 29 8.74 6.00 1.17
CA ALA A 29 7.75 5.19 0.45
C ALA A 29 7.58 3.80 1.08
N ALA A 30 8.67 3.07 1.28
CA ALA A 30 8.64 1.76 1.92
C ALA A 30 8.05 1.84 3.33
N SER A 31 8.42 2.86 4.11
CA SER A 31 7.95 3.02 5.48
C SER A 31 6.44 3.29 5.55
N VAL A 32 5.90 4.16 4.70
CA VAL A 32 4.45 4.46 4.68
C VAL A 32 3.65 3.29 4.14
N LEU A 33 4.08 2.68 3.03
CA LEU A 33 3.37 1.54 2.45
C LEU A 33 3.38 0.32 3.38
N GLU A 34 4.50 0.08 4.08
CA GLU A 34 4.56 -0.96 5.10
C GLU A 34 3.58 -0.67 6.25
N HIS A 35 3.41 0.59 6.66
CA HIS A 35 2.43 0.96 7.67
C HIS A 35 1.00 0.59 7.25
N ILE A 36 0.62 0.90 6.01
CA ILE A 36 -0.66 0.48 5.41
C ILE A 36 -0.78 -1.05 5.38
N LEU A 37 0.31 -1.73 5.05
CA LEU A 37 0.36 -3.19 4.91
C LEU A 37 0.19 -3.89 6.26
N VAL A 38 0.90 -3.45 7.31
CA VAL A 38 1.10 -4.25 8.53
C VAL A 38 0.40 -3.69 9.77
N ASP A 39 0.20 -2.37 9.88
CA ASP A 39 -0.38 -1.74 11.06
C ASP A 39 -1.89 -1.52 10.80
N ASN A 40 -2.70 -2.56 10.95
CA ASN A 40 -4.06 -2.60 10.41
C ASN A 40 -5.16 -2.28 11.44
N TRP A 41 -4.99 -2.70 12.69
CA TRP A 41 -5.93 -2.44 13.78
C TRP A 41 -5.22 -2.13 15.11
N GLY A 42 -5.96 -1.62 16.08
CA GLY A 42 -5.44 -1.31 17.42
C GLY A 42 -4.66 0.00 17.45
N ALA A 43 -3.61 0.05 18.26
CA ALA A 43 -2.77 1.24 18.40
C ALA A 43 -2.07 1.59 17.08
N TYR A 44 -2.17 2.86 16.68
CA TYR A 44 -1.56 3.41 15.46
C TYR A 44 -1.95 2.62 14.20
N ALA A 45 -3.21 2.22 14.07
CA ALA A 45 -3.70 1.60 12.85
C ALA A 45 -3.74 2.61 11.70
N SER A 46 -3.27 2.20 10.52
CA SER A 46 -3.46 2.92 9.25
C SER A 46 -4.94 3.03 8.86
N ASN A 47 -5.81 2.20 9.44
CA ASN A 47 -7.24 2.07 9.14
C ASN A 47 -7.56 1.72 7.67
N PHE A 48 -6.56 1.41 6.84
CA PHE A 48 -6.78 1.07 5.43
C PHE A 48 -7.64 -0.18 5.25
N THR A 49 -7.44 -1.20 6.10
CA THR A 49 -8.24 -2.45 6.05
C THR A 49 -9.64 -2.29 6.61
N SER A 50 -9.99 -1.16 7.24
CA SER A 50 -11.33 -0.93 7.77
C SER A 50 -12.40 -0.98 6.66
N ALA A 51 -12.05 -0.57 5.44
CA ALA A 51 -12.91 -0.65 4.27
C ALA A 51 -13.31 -2.09 3.88
N ILE A 52 -12.46 -3.06 4.21
CA ILE A 52 -12.58 -4.47 3.81
C ILE A 52 -12.73 -5.42 5.01
N THR A 53 -12.88 -4.89 6.22
CA THR A 53 -13.02 -5.68 7.45
C THR A 53 -14.35 -5.40 8.15
N PRO A 54 -15.20 -6.42 8.38
CA PRO A 54 -15.09 -7.80 7.88
C PRO A 54 -15.17 -7.83 6.34
N CYS A 55 -14.84 -8.96 5.71
CA CYS A 55 -14.85 -9.05 4.24
C CYS A 55 -16.21 -8.84 3.57
N THR A 56 -17.31 -8.84 4.32
CA THR A 56 -18.63 -8.43 3.82
C THR A 56 -18.85 -6.91 3.85
N ASN A 57 -17.87 -6.13 4.30
CA ASN A 57 -18.02 -4.69 4.48
C ASN A 57 -18.16 -3.97 3.14
N TYR A 58 -18.95 -2.90 3.15
CA TYR A 58 -19.09 -1.96 2.05
C TYR A 58 -18.86 -0.56 2.58
N VAL A 59 -17.74 0.06 2.21
CA VAL A 59 -17.20 1.23 2.91
C VAL A 59 -18.04 2.51 2.71
N THR A 60 -18.80 2.60 1.63
CA THR A 60 -19.60 3.79 1.30
C THR A 60 -20.90 3.89 2.11
N GLU A 61 -21.33 2.80 2.75
CA GLU A 61 -22.57 2.78 3.56
C GLU A 61 -22.33 2.18 4.95
N ALA A 62 -23.26 2.39 5.88
CA ALA A 62 -23.19 1.82 7.22
C ALA A 62 -24.52 1.19 7.63
N GLY A 63 -24.46 0.18 8.51
CA GLY A 63 -25.64 -0.46 9.09
C GLY A 63 -26.46 -1.25 8.07
N GLU A 64 -27.78 -1.18 8.22
CA GLU A 64 -28.73 -1.95 7.41
C GLU A 64 -28.65 -1.65 5.89
N PRO A 65 -28.49 -0.39 5.44
CA PRO A 65 -28.21 -0.09 4.02
C PRO A 65 -26.99 -0.87 3.48
N ALA A 66 -25.86 -0.84 4.20
CA ALA A 66 -24.65 -1.53 3.75
C ALA A 66 -24.87 -3.05 3.61
N ILE A 67 -25.55 -3.66 4.60
CA ILE A 67 -25.89 -5.09 4.58
C ILE A 67 -26.79 -5.42 3.39
N ASN A 68 -27.86 -4.65 3.20
CA ASN A 68 -28.86 -4.87 2.15
C ASN A 68 -28.36 -4.50 0.76
N SER A 69 -27.35 -3.63 0.66
CA SER A 69 -26.68 -3.31 -0.61
C SER A 69 -26.08 -4.55 -1.24
N ARG A 70 -25.64 -5.51 -0.39
CA ARG A 70 -24.91 -6.72 -0.77
C ARG A 70 -23.66 -6.42 -1.62
N ARG A 71 -23.12 -5.20 -1.53
CA ARG A 71 -21.82 -4.82 -2.10
C ARG A 71 -20.71 -5.24 -1.14
N THR A 72 -19.51 -5.35 -1.67
CA THR A 72 -18.35 -5.85 -0.91
C THR A 72 -17.10 -5.15 -1.40
N THR A 73 -16.49 -4.32 -0.54
CA THR A 73 -15.36 -3.46 -0.92
C THR A 73 -14.15 -4.28 -1.37
N SER A 74 -13.87 -5.42 -0.74
CA SER A 74 -12.74 -6.28 -1.10
C SER A 74 -12.85 -6.81 -2.54
N ALA A 75 -14.07 -7.17 -2.96
CA ALA A 75 -14.35 -7.56 -4.34
C ALA A 75 -14.27 -6.37 -5.30
N GLN A 76 -14.71 -5.17 -4.88
CA GLN A 76 -14.55 -3.95 -5.67
C GLN A 76 -13.08 -3.65 -5.96
N TRP A 77 -12.20 -3.75 -4.95
CA TRP A 77 -10.77 -3.47 -5.13
C TRP A 77 -10.09 -4.44 -6.09
N LEU A 78 -10.43 -5.74 -6.00
CA LEU A 78 -9.95 -6.75 -6.94
C LEU A 78 -10.43 -6.49 -8.38
N ARG A 79 -11.70 -6.09 -8.55
CA ARG A 79 -12.26 -5.69 -9.85
C ARG A 79 -11.55 -4.46 -10.40
N VAL A 80 -11.36 -3.42 -9.59
CA VAL A 80 -10.67 -2.18 -10.02
C VAL A 80 -9.27 -2.51 -10.53
N ALA A 81 -8.54 -3.37 -9.83
CA ALA A 81 -7.21 -3.78 -10.24
C ALA A 81 -7.18 -4.56 -11.56
N PHE A 82 -8.12 -5.49 -11.77
CA PHE A 82 -8.23 -6.21 -13.04
C PHE A 82 -8.54 -5.26 -14.19
N HIS A 83 -9.47 -4.32 -14.01
CA HIS A 83 -9.87 -3.40 -15.08
C HIS A 83 -8.76 -2.41 -15.45
N ASP A 84 -7.96 -1.92 -14.49
CA ASP A 84 -6.78 -1.09 -14.76
C ASP A 84 -5.72 -1.90 -15.53
N PHE A 85 -5.48 -3.14 -15.09
CA PHE A 85 -4.54 -4.06 -15.74
C PHE A 85 -4.95 -4.47 -17.17
N ALA A 86 -6.25 -4.65 -17.42
CA ALA A 86 -6.73 -5.40 -18.59
C ALA A 86 -6.47 -4.69 -19.94
N THR A 87 -6.14 -3.40 -19.95
CA THR A 87 -5.75 -2.68 -21.18
C THR A 87 -4.24 -2.74 -21.46
N ALA A 88 -3.45 -3.40 -20.61
CA ALA A 88 -2.01 -3.55 -20.78
C ALA A 88 -1.64 -4.13 -22.16
N ASP A 89 -0.70 -3.49 -22.83
CA ASP A 89 -0.02 -4.02 -24.00
C ASP A 89 1.43 -4.26 -23.66
N VAL A 90 1.73 -5.51 -23.28
CA VAL A 90 3.09 -5.90 -22.88
C VAL A 90 4.07 -5.77 -24.04
N ALA A 91 3.62 -5.92 -25.29
CA ALA A 91 4.49 -5.78 -26.46
C ALA A 91 4.80 -4.31 -26.79
N ALA A 92 3.81 -3.42 -26.64
CA ALA A 92 4.01 -1.98 -26.80
C ALA A 92 4.63 -1.31 -25.56
N GLY A 93 4.55 -1.97 -24.40
CA GLY A 93 5.07 -1.46 -23.13
C GLY A 93 4.19 -0.40 -22.47
N THR A 94 2.87 -0.45 -22.69
CA THR A 94 1.90 0.56 -22.21
C THR A 94 0.81 -0.07 -21.35
N GLY A 95 0.16 0.72 -20.50
CA GLY A 95 -0.91 0.28 -19.59
C GLY A 95 -0.40 -0.68 -18.50
N GLY A 96 -1.33 -1.43 -17.90
CA GLY A 96 -1.05 -2.24 -16.71
C GLY A 96 -1.58 -1.56 -15.46
N VAL A 97 -0.97 -1.84 -14.31
CA VAL A 97 -1.39 -1.21 -13.06
C VAL A 97 -0.71 0.15 -12.89
N ASP A 98 -1.37 1.17 -13.41
CA ASP A 98 -0.92 2.58 -13.42
C ASP A 98 -2.01 3.57 -12.98
N ALA A 99 -3.17 3.09 -12.51
CA ALA A 99 -4.33 3.88 -12.12
C ALA A 99 -4.91 4.77 -13.22
N SER A 100 -4.65 4.45 -14.50
CA SER A 100 -5.29 5.10 -15.64
C SER A 100 -6.81 4.96 -15.59
N ILE A 101 -7.35 3.90 -14.98
CA ILE A 101 -8.79 3.69 -14.80
C ILE A 101 -9.51 4.84 -14.07
N GLY A 102 -8.78 5.64 -13.29
CA GLY A 102 -9.31 6.86 -12.68
C GLY A 102 -9.88 7.85 -13.71
N PHE A 103 -9.41 7.81 -14.96
CA PHE A 103 -9.90 8.59 -16.11
C PHE A 103 -11.02 7.89 -16.89
N GLU A 104 -11.36 6.65 -16.56
CA GLU A 104 -12.05 5.72 -17.48
C GLU A 104 -13.37 5.19 -16.93
N THR A 105 -13.82 5.73 -15.80
CA THR A 105 -15.02 5.23 -15.09
C THR A 105 -16.31 5.41 -15.88
N GLU A 106 -16.31 6.24 -16.93
CA GLU A 106 -17.44 6.43 -17.84
C GLU A 106 -17.47 5.43 -19.02
N ARG A 107 -16.44 4.60 -19.18
CA ARG A 107 -16.42 3.56 -20.23
C ARG A 107 -17.46 2.48 -19.93
N ALA A 108 -18.05 1.92 -20.98
CA ALA A 108 -19.10 0.90 -20.84
C ALA A 108 -18.60 -0.32 -20.05
N GLU A 109 -17.36 -0.74 -20.29
CA GLU A 109 -16.73 -1.84 -19.55
C GLU A 109 -16.55 -1.56 -18.04
N ASN A 110 -16.59 -0.30 -17.61
CA ASN A 110 -16.40 0.13 -16.23
C ASN A 110 -17.73 0.47 -15.52
N SER A 111 -18.83 -0.19 -15.92
CA SER A 111 -20.16 0.00 -15.32
C SER A 111 -20.18 -0.21 -13.79
N GLY A 112 -20.99 0.59 -13.09
CA GLY A 112 -21.20 0.54 -11.64
C GLY A 112 -20.29 1.47 -10.84
N THR A 113 -20.47 1.50 -9.52
CA THR A 113 -19.80 2.50 -8.66
C THR A 113 -18.47 2.04 -8.07
N ALA A 114 -18.06 0.79 -8.33
CA ALA A 114 -16.89 0.18 -7.70
C ALA A 114 -15.62 1.04 -7.80
N PHE A 115 -15.41 1.66 -8.97
CA PHE A 115 -14.26 2.53 -9.23
C PHE A 115 -14.33 3.80 -8.38
N ASN A 116 -15.45 4.54 -8.45
CA ASN A 116 -15.64 5.77 -7.69
C ASN A 116 -15.58 5.52 -6.17
N ASP A 117 -16.21 4.46 -5.68
CA ASP A 117 -16.18 4.06 -4.27
C ASP A 117 -14.74 3.79 -3.79
N SER A 118 -13.98 3.02 -4.57
CA SER A 118 -12.61 2.62 -4.23
C SER A 118 -11.65 3.80 -4.22
N PHE A 119 -11.66 4.62 -5.29
CA PHE A 119 -10.79 5.78 -5.39
C PHE A 119 -11.12 6.85 -4.35
N THR A 120 -12.41 7.02 -4.01
CA THR A 120 -12.81 7.93 -2.92
C THR A 120 -12.22 7.50 -1.58
N PHE A 121 -12.19 6.19 -1.29
CA PHE A 121 -11.58 5.68 -0.07
C PHE A 121 -10.05 5.79 -0.08
N TRP A 122 -9.40 5.55 -1.24
CA TRP A 122 -7.94 5.58 -1.34
C TRP A 122 -7.36 7.00 -1.41
N GLN A 123 -8.10 7.97 -1.95
CA GLN A 123 -7.62 9.33 -2.16
C GLN A 123 -6.91 9.95 -0.95
N PRO A 124 -7.42 9.83 0.29
CA PRO A 124 -6.73 10.30 1.48
C PRO A 124 -5.33 9.75 1.71
N PHE A 125 -5.05 8.51 1.29
CA PHE A 125 -3.76 7.86 1.48
C PHE A 125 -2.71 8.32 0.45
N VAL A 126 -3.11 9.03 -0.62
CA VAL A 126 -2.19 9.54 -1.64
C VAL A 126 -1.33 10.66 -1.07
N ASN A 127 -0.02 10.56 -1.30
CA ASN A 127 0.97 11.58 -0.96
C ASN A 127 2.18 11.47 -1.91
N GLU A 128 3.22 12.28 -1.68
CA GLU A 128 4.44 12.27 -2.50
C GLU A 128 5.10 10.88 -2.66
N PHE A 129 4.95 10.00 -1.68
CA PHE A 129 5.59 8.69 -1.64
C PHE A 129 4.64 7.51 -1.89
N VAL A 130 3.33 7.76 -1.96
CA VAL A 130 2.31 6.72 -2.17
C VAL A 130 1.39 7.16 -3.31
N PRO A 131 1.67 6.71 -4.55
CA PRO A 131 0.81 6.95 -5.69
C PRO A 131 -0.48 6.12 -5.62
N MET A 132 -1.52 6.54 -6.33
CA MET A 132 -2.81 5.83 -6.37
C MET A 132 -2.66 4.40 -6.92
N ALA A 133 -1.81 4.19 -7.92
CA ALA A 133 -1.53 2.88 -8.49
C ALA A 133 -0.97 1.89 -7.45
N ASP A 134 -0.16 2.37 -6.50
CA ASP A 134 0.34 1.54 -5.40
C ASP A 134 -0.76 1.24 -4.36
N LEU A 135 -1.72 2.14 -4.15
CA LEU A 135 -2.90 1.91 -3.30
C LEU A 135 -3.87 0.89 -3.89
N LEU A 136 -4.09 0.95 -5.20
CA LEU A 136 -4.88 -0.05 -5.93
C LEU A 136 -4.26 -1.45 -5.76
N ALA A 137 -2.93 -1.55 -5.93
CA ALA A 137 -2.24 -2.81 -5.81
C ALA A 137 -2.21 -3.35 -4.38
N ILE A 138 -1.90 -2.51 -3.38
CA ILE A 138 -1.90 -2.94 -1.97
C ILE A 138 -3.31 -3.25 -1.48
N GLY A 139 -4.34 -2.52 -1.98
CA GLY A 139 -5.75 -2.83 -1.75
C GLY A 139 -6.12 -4.23 -2.19
N THR A 140 -5.65 -4.64 -3.38
CA THR A 140 -5.88 -6.00 -3.88
C THR A 140 -5.20 -7.05 -3.01
N VAL A 141 -3.93 -6.83 -2.66
CA VAL A 141 -3.17 -7.74 -1.77
C VAL A 141 -3.88 -7.91 -0.42
N MET A 142 -4.33 -6.82 0.19
CA MET A 142 -5.01 -6.84 1.47
C MET A 142 -6.41 -7.45 1.37
N SER A 143 -7.14 -7.23 0.28
CA SER A 143 -8.45 -7.84 0.04
C SER A 143 -8.36 -9.36 -0.01
N VAL A 144 -7.39 -9.90 -0.76
CA VAL A 144 -7.15 -11.34 -0.81
C VAL A 144 -6.77 -11.87 0.57
N ASN A 145 -5.82 -11.23 1.25
CA ASN A 145 -5.31 -11.73 2.52
C ASN A 145 -6.33 -11.68 3.67
N VAL A 146 -7.01 -10.55 3.86
CA VAL A 146 -8.02 -10.37 4.91
C VAL A 146 -9.21 -11.31 4.70
N CYS A 147 -9.52 -11.67 3.45
CA CYS A 147 -10.61 -12.58 3.12
C CYS A 147 -10.22 -14.06 3.11
N GLY A 148 -9.06 -14.43 3.65
CA GLY A 148 -8.67 -15.84 3.85
C GLY A 148 -7.75 -16.41 2.78
N GLY A 149 -7.32 -15.60 1.82
CA GLY A 149 -6.33 -15.97 0.82
C GLY A 149 -4.89 -15.86 1.34
N LYS A 150 -3.97 -16.60 0.70
CA LYS A 150 -2.53 -16.47 0.92
C LYS A 150 -2.02 -15.06 0.57
N TYR A 151 -1.01 -14.61 1.32
CA TYR A 151 -0.37 -13.32 1.08
C TYR A 151 0.31 -13.26 -0.28
N ILE A 152 -0.04 -12.24 -1.07
CA ILE A 152 0.60 -11.89 -2.33
C ILE A 152 1.77 -10.94 -2.04
N PRO A 153 3.03 -11.27 -2.37
CA PRO A 153 4.16 -10.39 -2.13
C PRO A 153 4.00 -9.03 -2.83
N TYR A 154 3.78 -7.98 -2.03
CA TYR A 154 3.52 -6.64 -2.54
C TYR A 154 4.80 -5.90 -2.91
N LYS A 155 5.00 -5.65 -4.22
CA LYS A 155 6.01 -4.70 -4.74
C LYS A 155 5.39 -3.32 -4.93
N TYR A 156 6.18 -2.27 -4.75
CA TYR A 156 5.77 -0.87 -4.86
C TYR A 156 6.62 -0.09 -5.87
N GLY A 157 6.31 1.17 -6.11
CA GLY A 157 7.02 2.03 -7.05
C GLY A 157 6.29 2.21 -8.38
N ARG A 158 4.97 1.98 -8.41
CA ARG A 158 4.14 2.30 -9.57
C ARG A 158 4.12 3.81 -9.80
N VAL A 159 3.76 4.22 -11.01
CA VAL A 159 3.63 5.62 -11.38
C VAL A 159 2.20 5.84 -11.87
N ASP A 160 1.53 6.84 -11.33
CA ASP A 160 0.18 7.20 -11.74
C ASP A 160 0.19 7.69 -13.20
N ALA A 161 -0.73 7.16 -14.00
CA ALA A 161 -0.99 7.62 -15.34
C ALA A 161 -1.48 9.09 -15.33
N THR A 162 -1.11 9.84 -16.36
CA THR A 162 -1.51 11.25 -16.51
C THR A 162 -2.69 11.44 -17.47
N GLU A 163 -3.14 10.36 -18.11
CA GLU A 163 -4.25 10.33 -19.05
C GLU A 163 -4.87 8.92 -19.06
N ALA A 164 -6.08 8.82 -19.61
CA ALA A 164 -6.72 7.54 -19.91
C ALA A 164 -5.89 6.72 -20.91
N ASP A 165 -5.91 5.41 -20.78
CA ASP A 165 -5.34 4.49 -21.78
C ASP A 165 -6.09 4.69 -23.11
N PRO A 166 -5.41 4.99 -24.23
CA PRO A 166 -6.10 5.13 -25.51
C PRO A 166 -6.82 3.85 -25.96
N LYS A 167 -6.50 2.69 -25.37
CA LYS A 167 -7.18 1.43 -25.62
C LYS A 167 -8.32 1.20 -24.64
N THR A 168 -9.45 0.77 -25.19
CA THR A 168 -10.48 0.02 -24.47
C THR A 168 -10.20 -1.47 -24.62
N GLY A 169 -10.77 -2.31 -23.76
CA GLY A 169 -10.58 -3.76 -23.94
C GLY A 169 -10.67 -4.62 -22.70
N VAL A 170 -11.28 -4.14 -21.62
CA VAL A 170 -11.67 -5.04 -20.55
C VAL A 170 -12.75 -5.98 -21.10
N PRO A 171 -12.60 -7.32 -21.02
CA PRO A 171 -13.61 -8.24 -21.53
C PRO A 171 -14.95 -8.03 -20.81
N GLU A 172 -15.99 -7.70 -21.56
CA GLU A 172 -17.36 -7.63 -21.04
C GLU A 172 -17.98 -9.02 -20.93
N PRO A 173 -19.04 -9.21 -20.12
CA PRO A 173 -19.76 -10.49 -20.04
C PRO A 173 -20.25 -11.01 -21.39
N SER A 174 -20.49 -10.10 -22.35
CA SER A 174 -20.95 -10.42 -23.71
C SER A 174 -19.84 -10.63 -24.75
N THR A 175 -18.59 -10.31 -24.41
CA THR A 175 -17.43 -10.45 -25.32
C THR A 175 -17.23 -11.91 -25.74
N GLY A 176 -16.94 -12.11 -27.03
CA GLY A 176 -16.73 -13.43 -27.62
C GLY A 176 -15.39 -14.04 -27.21
N ILE A 177 -15.31 -15.37 -27.14
CA ILE A 177 -14.13 -16.07 -26.61
C ILE A 177 -12.83 -15.76 -27.37
N GLU A 178 -12.87 -15.62 -28.70
CA GLU A 178 -11.68 -15.28 -29.50
C GLU A 178 -11.13 -13.89 -29.13
N GLU A 179 -12.03 -12.92 -28.92
CA GLU A 179 -11.67 -11.56 -28.52
C GLU A 179 -11.17 -11.52 -27.07
N THR A 180 -11.86 -12.20 -26.15
CA THR A 180 -11.42 -12.34 -24.75
C THR A 180 -10.01 -12.92 -24.68
N LEU A 181 -9.72 -14.01 -25.39
CA LEU A 181 -8.39 -14.63 -25.39
C LEU A 181 -7.34 -13.73 -26.04
N ALA A 182 -7.70 -12.93 -27.05
CA ALA A 182 -6.79 -11.96 -27.65
C ALA A 182 -6.47 -10.80 -26.69
N GLN A 183 -7.45 -10.33 -25.91
CA GLN A 183 -7.27 -9.31 -24.86
C GLN A 183 -6.32 -9.83 -23.77
N PHE A 184 -6.56 -11.03 -23.22
CA PHE A 184 -5.64 -11.64 -22.26
C PHE A 184 -4.23 -11.89 -22.83
N ALA A 185 -4.13 -12.34 -24.09
CA ALA A 185 -2.82 -12.55 -24.70
C ALA A 185 -2.00 -11.25 -24.82
N GLN A 186 -2.67 -10.11 -25.03
CA GLN A 186 -2.02 -8.80 -25.10
C GLN A 186 -1.42 -8.37 -23.75
N THR A 187 -2.03 -8.76 -22.64
CA THR A 187 -1.51 -8.53 -21.28
C THR A 187 -0.44 -9.54 -20.86
N GLY A 188 -0.10 -10.50 -21.74
CA GLY A 188 0.90 -11.55 -21.46
C GLY A 188 0.33 -12.79 -20.76
N PHE A 189 -0.99 -12.95 -20.74
CA PHE A 189 -1.68 -14.09 -20.13
C PHE A 189 -2.17 -15.05 -21.22
N ASN A 190 -1.75 -16.31 -21.17
CA ASN A 190 -2.24 -17.31 -22.11
C ASN A 190 -3.65 -17.79 -21.74
N GLN A 191 -4.26 -18.66 -22.56
CA GLN A 191 -5.61 -19.19 -22.31
C GLN A 191 -5.78 -19.84 -20.93
N SER A 192 -4.80 -20.63 -20.46
CA SER A 192 -4.89 -21.25 -19.13
C SER A 192 -4.74 -20.20 -18.03
N ASP A 193 -3.86 -19.21 -18.20
CA ASP A 193 -3.76 -18.09 -17.27
C ASP A 193 -5.06 -17.28 -17.20
N ALA A 194 -5.73 -17.06 -18.34
CA ALA A 194 -7.02 -16.36 -18.39
C ALA A 194 -8.10 -17.10 -17.59
N ILE A 195 -8.27 -18.40 -17.81
CA ILE A 195 -9.21 -19.24 -17.04
C ILE A 195 -8.89 -19.17 -15.54
N LYS A 196 -7.62 -19.36 -15.17
CA LYS A 196 -7.21 -19.39 -13.76
C LYS A 196 -7.36 -18.02 -13.10
N LEU A 197 -6.99 -16.93 -13.78
CA LEU A 197 -7.12 -15.58 -13.25
C LEU A 197 -8.59 -15.20 -13.06
N THR A 198 -9.48 -15.56 -14.00
CA THR A 198 -10.93 -15.38 -13.83
C THR A 198 -11.46 -16.15 -12.62
N ALA A 199 -11.10 -17.42 -12.46
CA ALA A 199 -11.49 -18.20 -11.28
C ALA A 199 -10.98 -17.57 -9.96
N CYS A 200 -9.72 -17.10 -9.94
CA CYS A 200 -9.15 -16.40 -8.79
C CYS A 200 -9.83 -15.05 -8.51
N GLY A 201 -10.24 -14.32 -9.54
CA GLY A 201 -10.97 -13.05 -9.41
C GLY A 201 -12.38 -13.24 -8.88
N HIS A 202 -13.04 -14.31 -9.30
CA HIS A 202 -14.46 -14.56 -9.04
C HIS A 202 -14.75 -15.39 -7.78
N THR A 203 -13.77 -15.61 -6.91
CA THR A 203 -14.00 -16.13 -5.55
C THR A 203 -14.62 -15.09 -4.61
N LEU A 204 -14.48 -13.79 -4.90
CA LEU A 204 -15.04 -12.73 -4.06
C LEU A 204 -16.17 -11.98 -4.76
N GLY A 205 -17.23 -11.71 -4.01
CA GLY A 205 -18.29 -10.78 -4.38
C GLY A 205 -19.42 -11.40 -5.20
N SER A 206 -20.00 -10.54 -6.04
CA SER A 206 -21.30 -10.77 -6.68
C SER A 206 -21.39 -9.96 -7.97
N VAL A 207 -22.30 -10.35 -8.87
CA VAL A 207 -22.76 -9.50 -9.97
C VAL A 207 -24.09 -8.84 -9.57
N HIS A 208 -24.24 -7.55 -9.85
CA HIS A 208 -25.40 -6.74 -9.45
C HIS A 208 -26.27 -6.37 -10.65
N ALA A 209 -27.58 -6.62 -10.55
CA ALA A 209 -28.56 -6.27 -11.59
C ALA A 209 -28.53 -4.78 -11.99
N GLY A 210 -28.24 -3.89 -11.05
CA GLY A 210 -28.15 -2.44 -11.34
C GLY A 210 -27.00 -2.03 -12.26
N GLY A 211 -25.94 -2.84 -12.38
CA GLY A 211 -24.82 -2.60 -13.28
C GLY A 211 -24.78 -3.53 -14.50
N PHE A 212 -25.35 -4.73 -14.36
CA PHE A 212 -25.34 -5.80 -15.36
C PHE A 212 -26.71 -6.50 -15.46
N PRO A 213 -27.77 -5.78 -15.88
CA PRO A 213 -29.12 -6.34 -15.98
C PRO A 213 -29.23 -7.49 -17.00
N GLU A 214 -28.30 -7.56 -17.96
CA GLU A 214 -28.17 -8.66 -18.91
C GLU A 214 -27.49 -9.91 -18.32
N VAL A 215 -26.88 -9.82 -17.14
CA VAL A 215 -26.31 -10.96 -16.42
C VAL A 215 -27.29 -11.43 -15.34
N VAL A 216 -27.83 -10.49 -14.56
CA VAL A 216 -28.72 -10.74 -13.42
C VAL A 216 -30.05 -10.03 -13.63
N GLU A 217 -31.16 -10.78 -13.51
CA GLU A 217 -32.50 -10.21 -13.64
C GLU A 217 -32.82 -9.21 -12.53
N GLU A 218 -33.61 -8.17 -12.85
CA GLU A 218 -34.12 -7.21 -11.87
C GLU A 218 -34.96 -7.87 -10.76
N SER A 219 -35.48 -9.08 -10.99
CA SER A 219 -36.19 -9.88 -9.99
C SER A 219 -35.34 -10.23 -8.76
N ALA A 220 -34.01 -10.16 -8.87
CA ALA A 220 -33.08 -10.32 -7.75
C ALA A 220 -33.12 -9.13 -6.76
N ILE A 221 -33.65 -7.98 -7.18
CA ILE A 221 -33.76 -6.78 -6.35
C ILE A 221 -34.88 -6.97 -5.33
N THR A 222 -34.52 -6.98 -4.04
CA THR A 222 -35.46 -7.10 -2.92
C THR A 222 -35.12 -6.11 -1.82
N PRO A 223 -35.99 -5.88 -0.81
CA PRO A 223 -35.67 -4.98 0.30
C PRO A 223 -34.38 -5.35 1.06
N THR A 224 -33.97 -6.62 1.03
CA THR A 224 -32.72 -7.12 1.66
C THR A 224 -31.61 -7.43 0.66
N ASN A 225 -31.80 -7.03 -0.61
CA ASN A 225 -30.84 -7.16 -1.71
C ASN A 225 -31.06 -6.00 -2.69
N THR A 226 -30.79 -4.78 -2.23
CA THR A 226 -31.23 -3.55 -2.91
C THR A 226 -30.54 -3.30 -4.24
N ASN A 227 -29.39 -3.93 -4.49
CA ASN A 227 -28.68 -3.88 -5.77
C ASN A 227 -28.89 -5.14 -6.65
N GLY A 228 -29.71 -6.10 -6.20
CA GLY A 228 -29.93 -7.35 -6.93
C GLY A 228 -28.63 -8.15 -7.13
N ALA A 229 -27.84 -8.30 -6.08
CA ALA A 229 -26.60 -9.08 -6.09
C ALA A 229 -26.90 -10.58 -6.23
N VAL A 230 -26.19 -11.26 -7.13
CA VAL A 230 -26.07 -12.72 -7.18
C VAL A 230 -24.60 -13.08 -7.03
N ASP A 231 -24.29 -13.85 -5.99
CA ASP A 231 -22.92 -14.18 -5.60
C ASP A 231 -22.25 -15.10 -6.64
N LEU A 232 -20.92 -14.98 -6.78
CA LEU A 232 -20.14 -15.77 -7.75
C LEU A 232 -19.91 -17.21 -7.28
N ASP A 233 -19.96 -17.45 -5.97
CA ASP A 233 -20.05 -18.75 -5.30
C ASP A 233 -20.88 -18.61 -4.00
N ASN A 234 -21.00 -19.67 -3.18
CA ASN A 234 -21.72 -19.58 -1.89
C ASN A 234 -20.93 -18.90 -0.77
N SER A 235 -19.68 -18.52 -0.98
CA SER A 235 -18.75 -18.00 0.01
C SER A 235 -18.23 -16.61 -0.36
N ARG A 236 -19.10 -15.74 -0.92
CA ARG A 236 -18.83 -14.37 -1.44
C ARG A 236 -17.82 -13.46 -0.73
N ALA A 237 -17.48 -13.71 0.53
CA ALA A 237 -16.56 -12.92 1.36
C ALA A 237 -15.37 -13.74 1.88
N VAL A 238 -15.12 -14.90 1.28
CA VAL A 238 -14.02 -15.81 1.61
C VAL A 238 -13.29 -16.12 0.30
N PHE A 239 -11.97 -15.92 0.30
CA PHE A 239 -11.11 -16.24 -0.84
C PHE A 239 -10.72 -17.72 -0.75
N ASP A 240 -11.46 -18.57 -1.45
CA ASP A 240 -11.35 -20.04 -1.43
C ASP A 240 -11.59 -20.64 -2.82
N SER A 241 -11.58 -21.98 -2.94
CA SER A 241 -11.77 -22.64 -4.24
C SER A 241 -13.23 -22.96 -4.58
N ALA A 242 -14.22 -22.41 -3.84
CA ALA A 242 -15.62 -22.77 -4.01
C ALA A 242 -16.14 -22.52 -5.43
N VAL A 243 -15.78 -21.41 -6.07
CA VAL A 243 -16.14 -21.12 -7.48
C VAL A 243 -15.75 -22.25 -8.44
N VAL A 244 -14.61 -22.92 -8.22
CA VAL A 244 -14.13 -24.04 -9.04
C VAL A 244 -14.90 -25.33 -8.72
N HIS A 245 -15.05 -25.65 -7.43
CA HIS A 245 -15.75 -26.86 -7.00
C HIS A 245 -17.24 -26.83 -7.34
N GLU A 246 -17.90 -25.69 -7.13
CA GLU A 246 -19.31 -25.51 -7.47
C GLU A 246 -19.56 -25.63 -8.98
N TYR A 247 -18.65 -25.09 -9.80
CA TYR A 247 -18.70 -25.23 -11.26
C TYR A 247 -18.57 -26.70 -11.70
N ILE A 248 -17.50 -27.39 -11.27
CA ILE A 248 -17.22 -28.78 -11.70
C ILE A 248 -18.23 -29.78 -11.14
N ASP A 249 -18.59 -29.67 -9.86
CA ASP A 249 -19.54 -30.57 -9.20
C ASP A 249 -21.00 -30.23 -9.52
N ASN A 250 -21.24 -29.09 -10.18
CA ASN A 250 -22.58 -28.56 -10.48
C ASN A 250 -23.43 -28.43 -9.21
N THR A 251 -22.85 -27.84 -8.17
CA THR A 251 -23.50 -27.61 -6.87
C THR A 251 -23.58 -26.11 -6.57
N GLY A 252 -24.30 -25.74 -5.51
CA GLY A 252 -24.27 -24.36 -5.04
C GLY A 252 -24.76 -23.32 -6.06
N ALA A 253 -23.99 -22.24 -6.21
CA ALA A 253 -24.17 -21.20 -7.21
C ALA A 253 -23.63 -21.60 -8.59
N ARG A 254 -23.02 -22.80 -8.72
CA ARG A 254 -22.51 -23.40 -9.96
C ARG A 254 -21.47 -22.54 -10.67
N GLY A 255 -20.60 -21.89 -9.90
CA GLY A 255 -19.63 -20.92 -10.42
C GLY A 255 -20.23 -19.55 -10.79
N GLY A 256 -21.46 -19.28 -10.35
CA GLY A 256 -22.03 -17.93 -10.35
C GLY A 256 -22.87 -17.56 -11.57
N PRO A 257 -23.36 -16.31 -11.62
CA PRO A 257 -24.25 -15.85 -12.67
C PRO A 257 -23.56 -15.73 -14.04
N LEU A 258 -22.24 -15.58 -14.08
CA LEU A 258 -21.47 -15.60 -15.34
C LEU A 258 -21.29 -17.02 -15.91
N VAL A 259 -21.69 -18.05 -15.18
CA VAL A 259 -21.88 -19.42 -15.70
C VAL A 259 -23.35 -19.68 -16.03
N THR A 260 -24.26 -19.18 -15.20
CA THR A 260 -25.66 -19.63 -15.16
C THR A 260 -26.69 -18.63 -15.70
N SER A 261 -26.27 -17.44 -16.13
CA SER A 261 -27.17 -16.35 -16.54
C SER A 261 -28.27 -16.82 -17.51
N PHE A 262 -29.45 -16.21 -17.39
CA PHE A 262 -30.55 -16.41 -18.34
C PHE A 262 -30.15 -15.99 -19.77
N ASN A 263 -29.25 -15.01 -19.91
CA ASN A 263 -28.73 -14.60 -21.19
C ASN A 263 -27.47 -15.41 -21.53
N GLU A 264 -27.57 -16.28 -22.54
CA GLU A 264 -26.46 -17.15 -22.95
C GLU A 264 -25.24 -16.36 -23.42
N THR A 265 -25.44 -15.18 -24.02
CA THR A 265 -24.32 -14.33 -24.43
C THR A 265 -23.58 -13.73 -23.23
N SER A 266 -24.22 -13.63 -22.06
CA SER A 266 -23.61 -13.10 -20.83
C SER A 266 -22.88 -14.14 -19.99
N ARG A 267 -22.90 -15.42 -20.40
CA ARG A 267 -22.22 -16.52 -19.68
C ARG A 267 -20.71 -16.56 -19.95
N SER A 268 -19.99 -15.47 -19.66
CA SER A 268 -18.56 -15.31 -19.98
C SER A 268 -17.70 -16.40 -19.36
N ASP A 269 -17.92 -16.69 -18.08
CA ASP A 269 -17.12 -17.66 -17.34
C ASP A 269 -17.31 -19.06 -17.92
N LEU A 270 -18.55 -19.46 -18.21
CA LEU A 270 -18.83 -20.75 -18.85
C LEU A 270 -18.08 -20.88 -20.18
N ARG A 271 -18.16 -19.86 -21.04
CA ARG A 271 -17.47 -19.88 -22.34
C ARG A 271 -15.95 -19.95 -22.19
N LEU A 272 -15.39 -19.24 -21.22
CA LEU A 272 -13.96 -19.23 -20.96
C LEU A 272 -13.49 -20.57 -20.38
N TYR A 273 -14.20 -21.12 -19.40
CA TYR A 273 -13.90 -22.39 -18.75
C TYR A 273 -13.97 -23.56 -19.74
N GLU A 274 -14.95 -23.57 -20.64
CA GLU A 274 -15.10 -24.60 -21.67
C GLU A 274 -14.13 -24.44 -22.86
N SER A 275 -13.45 -23.29 -22.98
CA SER A 275 -12.63 -22.97 -24.15
C SER A 275 -11.43 -23.89 -24.38
N ASP A 276 -10.98 -24.59 -23.32
CA ASP A 276 -9.93 -25.62 -23.38
C ASP A 276 -10.46 -27.04 -23.11
N GLY A 277 -11.79 -27.21 -23.20
CA GLY A 277 -12.46 -28.46 -22.86
C GLY A 277 -12.50 -28.74 -21.35
N ASN A 278 -12.57 -27.69 -20.51
CA ASN A 278 -12.54 -27.75 -19.04
C ASN A 278 -11.26 -28.31 -18.43
N LYS A 279 -10.18 -28.42 -19.22
CA LYS A 279 -8.93 -29.01 -18.76
C LYS A 279 -8.34 -28.18 -17.62
N THR A 280 -8.30 -26.86 -17.75
CA THR A 280 -7.75 -25.97 -16.73
C THR A 280 -8.60 -25.96 -15.46
N MET A 281 -9.93 -25.95 -15.56
CA MET A 281 -10.80 -26.00 -14.38
C MET A 281 -10.70 -27.33 -13.63
N LEU A 282 -10.56 -28.45 -14.34
CA LEU A 282 -10.30 -29.76 -13.73
C LEU A 282 -8.91 -29.83 -13.07
N GLU A 283 -7.92 -29.13 -13.61
CA GLU A 283 -6.60 -28.99 -12.98
C GLU A 283 -6.72 -28.22 -11.66
N LEU A 284 -7.40 -27.07 -11.64
CA LEU A 284 -7.65 -26.29 -10.42
C LEU A 284 -8.42 -27.11 -9.38
N TYR A 285 -9.46 -27.82 -9.79
CA TYR A 285 -10.26 -28.68 -8.92
C TYR A 285 -9.39 -29.76 -8.23
N GLY A 286 -8.43 -30.33 -8.94
CA GLY A 286 -7.52 -31.35 -8.41
C GLY A 286 -6.45 -30.83 -7.45
N GLN A 287 -6.26 -29.51 -7.35
CA GLN A 287 -5.25 -28.89 -6.49
C GLN A 287 -5.70 -28.73 -5.02
N GLY A 288 -7.01 -28.73 -4.77
CA GLY A 288 -7.59 -28.35 -3.47
C GLY A 288 -7.32 -26.88 -3.11
N ASP A 289 -7.84 -26.42 -1.96
CA ASP A 289 -7.77 -25.01 -1.54
C ASP A 289 -6.35 -24.45 -1.51
N ASP A 290 -5.40 -25.19 -0.91
CA ASP A 290 -4.03 -24.72 -0.79
C ASP A 290 -3.37 -24.50 -2.16
N GLY A 291 -3.52 -25.46 -3.08
CA GLY A 291 -2.91 -25.35 -4.40
C GLY A 291 -3.62 -24.33 -5.31
N PHE A 292 -4.94 -24.20 -5.18
CA PHE A 292 -5.70 -23.14 -5.82
C PHE A 292 -5.20 -21.75 -5.37
N GLN A 293 -5.05 -21.55 -4.06
CA GLN A 293 -4.53 -20.28 -3.53
C GLN A 293 -3.09 -20.00 -3.99
N ASP A 294 -2.22 -21.02 -4.10
CA ASP A 294 -0.87 -20.84 -4.65
C ASP A 294 -0.91 -20.40 -6.12
N THR A 295 -1.82 -20.97 -6.92
CA THR A 295 -2.07 -20.54 -8.31
C THR A 295 -2.53 -19.09 -8.36
N CYS A 296 -3.46 -18.70 -7.49
CA CYS A 296 -3.94 -17.31 -7.43
C CYS A 296 -2.87 -16.33 -6.99
N VAL A 297 -2.00 -16.70 -6.05
CA VAL A 297 -0.86 -15.86 -5.65
C VAL A 297 0.06 -15.60 -6.84
N ASP A 298 0.39 -16.60 -7.66
CA ASP A 298 1.22 -16.40 -8.85
C ASP A 298 0.55 -15.45 -9.87
N LEU A 299 -0.69 -15.73 -10.23
CA LEU A 299 -1.39 -14.99 -11.30
C LEU A 299 -1.71 -13.56 -10.89
N LEU A 300 -2.21 -13.34 -9.67
CA LEU A 300 -2.45 -11.99 -9.15
C LEU A 300 -1.13 -11.24 -8.96
N SER A 301 -0.04 -11.91 -8.59
CA SER A 301 1.30 -11.27 -8.56
C SER A 301 1.72 -10.81 -9.96
N ARG A 302 1.52 -11.63 -10.99
CA ARG A 302 1.84 -11.27 -12.39
C ARG A 302 0.99 -10.11 -12.87
N MET A 303 -0.32 -10.13 -12.58
CA MET A 303 -1.27 -9.07 -12.91
C MET A 303 -0.84 -7.75 -12.27
N LEU A 304 -0.69 -7.74 -10.94
CA LEU A 304 -0.34 -6.54 -10.18
C LEU A 304 1.04 -5.96 -10.54
N ASN A 305 1.97 -6.79 -11.01
CA ASN A 305 3.32 -6.36 -11.38
C ASN A 305 3.49 -6.05 -12.87
N THR A 306 2.41 -6.11 -13.67
CA THR A 306 2.43 -5.64 -15.05
C THR A 306 2.28 -4.12 -15.04
N VAL A 307 3.32 -3.41 -15.45
CA VAL A 307 3.41 -1.94 -15.41
C VAL A 307 4.01 -1.42 -16.72
N PRO A 308 3.80 -0.12 -17.05
CA PRO A 308 4.38 0.48 -18.26
C PRO A 308 5.91 0.37 -18.32
N THR A 309 6.45 0.40 -19.54
CA THR A 309 7.90 0.39 -19.76
C THR A 309 8.56 1.62 -19.12
N GLY A 310 9.66 1.37 -18.40
CA GLY A 310 10.42 2.42 -17.69
C GLY A 310 9.99 2.60 -16.23
N VAL A 311 8.88 2.00 -15.79
CA VAL A 311 8.53 1.89 -14.37
C VAL A 311 9.33 0.76 -13.74
N GLU A 312 10.06 1.07 -12.67
CA GLU A 312 10.87 0.09 -11.92
C GLU A 312 10.23 -0.20 -10.56
N LEU A 313 9.59 -1.36 -10.46
CA LEU A 313 9.06 -1.84 -9.20
C LEU A 313 10.19 -2.22 -8.24
N GLN A 314 10.06 -1.75 -7.01
CA GLN A 314 10.96 -2.05 -5.91
C GLN A 314 10.72 -3.47 -5.37
N PRO A 315 11.69 -4.04 -4.62
CA PRO A 315 11.50 -5.32 -3.95
C PRO A 315 10.25 -5.34 -3.07
N ALA A 316 9.68 -6.54 -2.90
CA ALA A 316 8.47 -6.68 -2.10
C ALA A 316 8.71 -6.21 -0.66
N ILE A 317 7.74 -5.50 -0.10
CA ILE A 317 7.83 -5.01 1.27
C ILE A 317 7.85 -6.21 2.24
N SER A 318 8.87 -6.22 3.09
CA SER A 318 8.98 -7.14 4.21
C SER A 318 8.66 -6.39 5.50
N PRO A 319 7.72 -6.87 6.33
CA PRO A 319 7.44 -6.29 7.63
C PRO A 319 8.72 -6.17 8.47
N ALA A 320 8.99 -4.97 8.98
CA ALA A 320 10.11 -4.70 9.85
C ALA A 320 9.77 -5.12 11.29
N LEU A 321 10.57 -6.05 11.84
CA LEU A 321 10.43 -6.50 13.23
C LEU A 321 10.75 -5.39 14.24
N ILE A 322 11.63 -4.47 13.88
CA ILE A 322 11.97 -3.27 14.65
C ILE A 322 11.92 -2.10 13.69
N LYS A 323 11.13 -1.07 13.99
CA LYS A 323 10.93 0.09 13.13
C LYS A 323 10.86 1.38 13.93
N PRO A 324 11.74 2.35 13.71
CA PRO A 324 11.54 3.71 14.16
C PRO A 324 10.33 4.33 13.46
N ILE A 325 9.45 4.97 14.21
CA ILE A 325 8.27 5.68 13.72
C ILE A 325 8.37 7.13 14.15
N ASN A 326 8.42 8.03 13.15
CA ASN A 326 8.54 9.47 13.34
C ASN A 326 9.62 9.84 14.35
N VAL A 327 10.71 9.06 14.40
CA VAL A 327 11.87 9.45 15.20
C VAL A 327 12.50 10.63 14.48
N THR A 328 12.60 11.77 15.16
CA THR A 328 13.17 12.99 14.60
C THR A 328 13.58 13.95 15.71
N TRP A 329 14.33 14.98 15.35
CA TRP A 329 14.69 16.06 16.25
C TRP A 329 13.55 17.06 16.38
N ASP A 330 13.28 17.48 17.61
CA ASP A 330 12.32 18.54 17.92
C ASP A 330 12.84 19.40 19.08
N VAL A 331 12.15 20.51 19.34
CA VAL A 331 12.46 21.42 20.42
C VAL A 331 11.32 21.48 21.42
N THR A 332 11.67 21.26 22.69
CA THR A 332 10.71 21.30 23.80
C THR A 332 10.31 22.75 24.14
N SER A 333 9.26 22.91 24.95
CA SER A 333 8.83 24.21 25.45
C SER A 333 9.92 24.97 26.22
N ASP A 334 10.89 24.24 26.77
CA ASP A 334 12.01 24.79 27.55
C ASP A 334 13.27 25.01 26.68
N ASN A 335 13.09 25.07 25.35
CA ASN A 335 14.15 25.30 24.36
C ASN A 335 15.28 24.26 24.41
N GLN A 336 14.94 23.01 24.72
CA GLN A 336 15.89 21.90 24.65
C GLN A 336 15.68 21.10 23.37
N LEU A 337 16.79 20.74 22.72
CA LEU A 337 16.78 19.86 21.56
C LEU A 337 16.66 18.40 22.02
N THR A 338 15.68 17.68 21.49
CA THR A 338 15.34 16.32 21.87
C THR A 338 15.14 15.44 20.64
N LEU A 339 15.69 14.23 20.66
CA LEU A 339 15.37 13.20 19.69
C LEU A 339 14.16 12.43 20.23
N SER A 340 13.04 12.49 19.51
CA SER A 340 11.78 11.89 19.98
C SER A 340 11.04 11.17 18.87
N GLY A 341 10.19 10.21 19.24
CA GLY A 341 9.38 9.41 18.33
C GLY A 341 8.93 8.12 19.01
N LYS A 342 8.79 7.05 18.24
CA LYS A 342 8.48 5.71 18.77
C LYS A 342 9.34 4.65 18.10
N ILE A 343 9.57 3.55 18.81
CA ILE A 343 10.07 2.31 18.22
C ILE A 343 8.92 1.32 18.21
N ARG A 344 8.52 0.85 17.03
CA ARG A 344 7.60 -0.29 16.88
C ARG A 344 8.40 -1.58 16.89
N VAL A 345 7.98 -2.52 17.71
CA VAL A 345 8.50 -3.89 17.73
C VAL A 345 7.36 -4.84 17.38
N SER A 346 7.60 -5.73 16.42
CA SER A 346 6.60 -6.68 15.92
C SER A 346 7.00 -8.11 16.23
N ASP A 347 6.02 -8.99 16.41
CA ASP A 347 6.27 -10.43 16.54
C ASP A 347 7.00 -10.99 15.31
N LYS A 348 7.83 -12.02 15.53
CA LYS A 348 8.53 -12.70 14.44
C LYS A 348 7.60 -13.72 13.76
N ALA A 349 7.07 -13.40 12.59
CA ALA A 349 6.53 -14.40 11.67
C ALA A 349 7.72 -15.18 11.05
N GLN A 350 7.87 -16.47 11.30
CA GLN A 350 8.82 -17.31 10.55
C GLN A 350 8.10 -18.00 9.38
N ARG A 351 8.85 -18.57 8.44
CA ARG A 351 8.36 -19.62 7.55
C ARG A 351 9.03 -20.91 8.03
N MET A 352 8.25 -21.96 8.28
CA MET A 352 8.61 -23.34 8.66
C MET A 352 10.11 -23.75 8.80
N ASN A 353 10.32 -24.58 9.84
CA ASN A 353 11.46 -25.44 10.20
C ASN A 353 12.49 -24.91 11.21
N SER A 354 12.08 -24.77 12.47
CA SER A 354 12.67 -25.55 13.57
C SER A 354 11.93 -25.25 14.89
N MET A 355 11.89 -26.27 15.75
CA MET A 355 11.27 -26.23 17.07
C MET A 355 11.89 -25.12 17.95
N SER A 356 11.04 -24.45 18.74
CA SER A 356 11.33 -23.47 19.82
C SER A 356 11.55 -22.00 19.42
N THR A 357 10.50 -21.18 19.39
CA THR A 357 10.01 -20.31 20.49
C THR A 357 8.93 -19.39 19.94
N TRP A 358 7.71 -19.45 20.47
CA TRP A 358 6.76 -18.36 20.27
C TRP A 358 7.35 -17.13 20.97
N LEU A 359 7.78 -16.11 20.23
CA LEU A 359 8.06 -14.82 20.84
C LEU A 359 6.70 -14.24 21.22
N ARG A 360 6.24 -14.48 22.46
CA ARG A 360 5.17 -13.66 23.01
C ARG A 360 5.78 -12.31 23.29
N MET A 361 5.23 -11.27 22.65
CA MET A 361 5.64 -9.90 22.91
C MET A 361 5.65 -9.64 24.42
N SER A 362 6.84 -9.36 24.96
CA SER A 362 7.03 -9.14 26.38
C SER A 362 6.65 -7.72 26.75
N SER A 363 6.09 -7.48 27.93
CA SER A 363 5.97 -6.13 28.49
C SER A 363 7.31 -5.63 29.06
N ASP A 364 8.39 -6.40 28.89
CA ASP A 364 9.70 -6.05 29.39
C ASP A 364 10.22 -4.79 28.71
N PRO A 365 10.85 -3.88 29.49
CA PRO A 365 11.49 -2.71 28.92
C PRO A 365 12.59 -3.08 27.91
N VAL A 366 12.69 -2.33 26.82
CA VAL A 366 13.66 -2.56 25.74
C VAL A 366 14.81 -1.55 25.84
N PRO A 367 16.08 -2.01 25.89
CA PRO A 367 17.22 -1.11 25.87
C PRO A 367 17.44 -0.52 24.48
N VAL A 368 17.73 0.78 24.46
CA VAL A 368 18.19 1.54 23.30
C VAL A 368 19.54 2.16 23.64
N THR A 369 20.61 1.68 22.98
CA THR A 369 21.97 2.13 23.22
C THR A 369 22.46 3.01 22.09
N PHE A 370 22.87 4.23 22.41
CA PHE A 370 23.46 5.19 21.49
C PHE A 370 24.96 4.91 21.31
N SER A 371 25.51 5.27 20.16
CA SER A 371 26.93 5.06 19.81
C SER A 371 27.92 5.80 20.73
N ASN A 372 27.47 6.77 21.52
CA ASN A 372 28.26 7.41 22.58
C ASN A 372 28.21 6.65 23.92
N ASN A 373 27.65 5.43 23.94
CA ASN A 373 27.40 4.57 25.10
C ASN A 373 26.31 5.05 26.06
N HIS A 374 25.57 6.11 25.75
CA HIS A 374 24.33 6.44 26.47
C HIS A 374 23.28 5.34 26.23
N THR A 375 22.51 4.98 27.25
CA THR A 375 21.46 3.95 27.12
C THR A 375 20.18 4.41 27.78
N GLU A 376 19.09 4.31 27.02
CA GLU A 376 17.73 4.47 27.51
C GLU A 376 17.05 3.11 27.62
N THR A 377 16.09 2.98 28.53
CA THR A 377 15.29 1.77 28.68
C THR A 377 13.84 2.15 28.49
N LEU A 378 13.26 1.73 27.36
CA LEU A 378 11.92 2.15 26.95
C LEU A 378 10.89 1.13 27.45
N ALA A 379 9.82 1.62 28.08
CA ALA A 379 8.67 0.79 28.42
C ALA A 379 7.68 0.77 27.24
N PRO A 380 7.11 -0.39 26.88
CA PRO A 380 6.06 -0.45 25.87
C PRO A 380 4.76 0.19 26.37
N GLU A 381 4.01 0.79 25.45
CA GLU A 381 2.64 1.23 25.69
C GLU A 381 1.70 0.05 25.98
N GLU A 382 0.61 0.31 26.71
CA GLU A 382 -0.38 -0.72 27.05
C GLU A 382 -1.14 -1.24 25.83
N ASN A 383 -1.44 -0.36 24.86
CA ASN A 383 -2.22 -0.70 23.69
C ASN A 383 -1.33 -1.30 22.59
N LEU A 384 -1.75 -2.45 22.07
CA LEU A 384 -1.06 -3.14 20.98
C LEU A 384 -1.65 -2.76 19.62
N GLY A 385 -0.81 -2.80 18.59
CA GLY A 385 -1.24 -2.89 17.21
C GLY A 385 -1.47 -4.35 16.80
N ILE A 386 -2.28 -4.56 15.78
CA ILE A 386 -2.63 -5.87 15.23
C ILE A 386 -2.50 -5.79 13.71
N SER A 387 -1.83 -6.78 13.13
CA SER A 387 -1.69 -6.94 11.69
C SER A 387 -2.75 -7.85 11.11
N ALA A 388 -3.14 -7.63 9.86
CA ALA A 388 -3.93 -8.57 9.05
C ALA A 388 -3.18 -9.88 8.81
N PHE A 389 -1.85 -9.86 8.88
CA PHE A 389 -1.05 -11.08 8.76
C PHE A 389 -1.13 -11.92 10.03
N LYS A 390 -1.37 -13.21 9.84
CA LYS A 390 -1.32 -14.22 10.90
C LYS A 390 0.12 -14.57 11.26
N LEU A 391 0.32 -14.98 12.51
CA LEU A 391 1.55 -15.66 12.93
C LEU A 391 1.65 -17.02 12.22
N ASP A 392 2.86 -17.42 11.86
CA ASP A 392 3.10 -18.68 11.14
C ASP A 392 2.52 -19.89 11.87
N GLY A 393 1.76 -20.72 11.14
CA GLY A 393 1.08 -21.89 11.68
C GLY A 393 0.04 -21.60 12.77
N SER A 394 -0.42 -20.35 12.91
CA SER A 394 -1.41 -19.92 13.91
C SER A 394 -2.64 -19.30 13.27
N GLU A 395 -3.78 -19.40 13.95
CA GLU A 395 -5.01 -18.66 13.62
C GLU A 395 -5.01 -17.22 14.16
N THR A 396 -3.97 -16.84 14.92
CA THR A 396 -3.86 -15.53 15.54
C THR A 396 -3.10 -14.55 14.66
N ASN A 397 -3.64 -13.35 14.54
CA ASN A 397 -2.97 -12.20 13.94
C ASN A 397 -1.68 -11.83 14.69
N ALA A 398 -0.67 -11.36 13.95
CA ALA A 398 0.55 -10.82 14.51
C ALA A 398 0.27 -9.51 15.24
N THR A 399 1.04 -9.24 16.29
CA THR A 399 0.87 -8.04 17.11
C THR A 399 2.13 -7.17 17.12
N THR A 400 1.93 -5.88 17.40
CA THR A 400 3.01 -4.88 17.50
C THR A 400 2.91 -4.09 18.80
N GLN A 401 4.05 -3.80 19.40
CA GLN A 401 4.22 -2.90 20.55
C GLN A 401 4.87 -1.61 20.12
N TYR A 402 4.54 -0.53 20.82
CA TYR A 402 5.08 0.80 20.57
C TYR A 402 5.78 1.31 21.81
N LEU A 403 7.03 1.71 21.65
CA LEU A 403 7.90 2.18 22.73
C LEU A 403 8.22 3.67 22.49
N PRO A 404 7.68 4.58 23.31
CA PRO A 404 8.00 6.01 23.21
C PRO A 404 9.49 6.25 23.43
N LEU A 405 10.11 7.00 22.53
CA LEU A 405 11.49 7.47 22.64
C LEU A 405 11.48 8.97 22.84
N SER A 406 12.24 9.46 23.83
CA SER A 406 12.49 10.89 24.03
C SER A 406 13.80 11.05 24.78
N VAL A 407 14.82 11.61 24.13
CA VAL A 407 16.19 11.71 24.67
C VAL A 407 16.76 13.09 24.42
N SER A 408 17.32 13.71 25.45
CA SER A 408 17.97 15.02 25.33
C SER A 408 19.22 14.94 24.45
N SER A 409 19.38 15.89 23.53
CA SER A 409 20.60 16.02 22.71
C SER A 409 21.90 16.11 23.53
N SER A 410 21.83 16.62 24.77
CA SER A 410 22.98 16.70 25.68
C SER A 410 23.52 15.31 26.07
N ASP A 411 22.61 14.37 26.28
CA ASP A 411 22.94 13.02 26.77
C ASP A 411 23.50 12.15 25.64
N ILE A 412 23.08 12.45 24.41
CA ILE A 412 23.51 11.75 23.18
C ILE A 412 24.48 12.57 22.33
N SER A 413 25.19 13.51 22.95
CA SER A 413 26.17 14.35 22.26
C SER A 413 27.23 13.49 21.55
N GLY A 414 27.40 13.72 20.25
CA GLY A 414 28.33 12.98 19.39
C GLY A 414 27.86 11.59 18.96
N ALA A 415 26.67 11.13 19.37
CA ALA A 415 26.10 9.89 18.87
C ALA A 415 25.69 10.06 17.39
N THR A 416 26.06 9.07 16.56
CA THR A 416 25.72 9.01 15.14
C THR A 416 24.70 7.91 14.84
N SER A 417 24.30 7.14 15.83
CA SER A 417 23.38 6.00 15.68
C SER A 417 22.85 5.53 17.03
N PHE A 418 21.72 4.83 17.02
CA PHE A 418 21.18 4.10 18.16
C PHE A 418 20.90 2.64 17.77
N THR A 419 21.01 1.74 18.75
CA THR A 419 20.76 0.31 18.58
C THR A 419 19.63 -0.11 19.51
N VAL A 420 18.60 -0.74 18.94
CA VAL A 420 17.46 -1.30 19.69
C VAL A 420 17.70 -2.80 19.83
N ALA A 421 17.65 -3.31 21.07
CA ALA A 421 17.90 -4.72 21.35
C ALA A 421 16.77 -5.35 22.19
N PRO A 422 15.60 -5.64 21.60
CA PRO A 422 14.51 -6.32 22.29
C PRO A 422 14.89 -7.79 22.55
N ALA A 423 14.47 -8.31 23.70
CA ALA A 423 14.74 -9.70 24.06
C ALA A 423 14.17 -10.67 23.00
N GLY A 424 14.99 -11.60 22.52
CA GLY A 424 14.59 -12.62 21.55
C GLY A 424 14.57 -12.17 20.08
N LEU A 425 14.90 -10.90 19.80
CA LEU A 425 15.11 -10.40 18.44
C LEU A 425 16.58 -10.03 18.23
N GLU A 426 17.03 -10.06 16.97
CA GLU A 426 18.33 -9.53 16.60
C GLU A 426 18.31 -8.00 16.75
N ALA A 427 19.34 -7.45 17.39
CA ALA A 427 19.46 -6.02 17.58
C ALA A 427 19.60 -5.30 16.24
N GLN A 428 18.97 -4.13 16.11
CA GLN A 428 19.02 -3.32 14.89
C GLN A 428 19.55 -1.93 15.20
N THR A 429 20.45 -1.45 14.35
CA THR A 429 21.09 -0.13 14.46
C THR A 429 20.54 0.82 13.40
N PHE A 430 20.23 2.03 13.82
CA PHE A 430 19.69 3.10 12.98
C PHE A 430 20.58 4.35 13.10
N GLU A 431 20.93 4.95 11.97
CA GLU A 431 21.82 6.12 11.88
C GLU A 431 21.08 7.41 12.22
N ILE A 432 21.61 8.19 13.16
CA ILE A 432 21.12 9.53 13.52
C ILE A 432 21.92 10.56 12.75
N GLN A 433 21.24 11.53 12.15
CA GLN A 433 21.87 12.76 11.71
C GLN A 433 21.21 13.96 12.39
N ASP A 434 21.96 15.05 12.49
CA ASP A 434 21.56 16.26 13.21
C ASP A 434 22.05 17.53 12.51
N ASN A 435 22.41 17.44 11.22
CA ASN A 435 22.94 18.57 10.46
C ASN A 435 21.86 19.64 10.22
N ALA A 436 20.68 19.21 9.76
CA ALA A 436 19.49 20.03 9.71
C ALA A 436 18.24 19.16 9.80
N PHE A 437 17.14 19.74 10.25
CA PHE A 437 15.86 19.06 10.38
C PHE A 437 14.68 20.03 10.31
N VAL A 438 13.53 19.52 9.90
CA VAL A 438 12.24 20.19 10.05
C VAL A 438 11.84 20.10 11.52
N VAL A 439 11.50 21.22 12.16
CA VAL A 439 11.08 21.26 13.57
C VAL A 439 9.58 20.95 13.64
N PRO A 440 9.16 19.74 14.06
CA PRO A 440 7.76 19.34 13.99
C PRO A 440 6.83 20.19 14.85
N SER A 441 7.22 20.50 16.09
CA SER A 441 6.42 21.34 17.01
C SER A 441 6.13 22.76 16.48
N LEU A 442 6.94 23.24 15.52
CA LEU A 442 6.83 24.57 14.89
C LEU A 442 6.39 24.50 13.43
N THR A 443 5.99 23.32 12.95
CA THR A 443 5.58 23.09 11.56
C THR A 443 4.15 22.54 11.55
N ARG A 444 3.23 23.23 10.87
CA ARG A 444 1.81 22.87 10.86
C ARG A 444 1.07 23.43 9.65
N ILE A 445 -0.08 22.83 9.36
CA ILE A 445 -1.08 23.38 8.45
C ILE A 445 -2.22 23.97 9.29
N ALA A 446 -2.58 25.23 9.02
CA ALA A 446 -3.73 25.89 9.63
C ALA A 446 -4.33 26.87 8.63
N ASP A 447 -5.67 26.89 8.52
CA ASP A 447 -6.42 27.82 7.67
C ASP A 447 -5.91 27.88 6.21
N GLY A 448 -5.60 26.71 5.62
CA GLY A 448 -5.08 26.61 4.25
C GLY A 448 -3.66 27.11 4.04
N THR A 449 -2.92 27.38 5.13
CA THR A 449 -1.52 27.83 5.09
C THR A 449 -0.64 26.86 5.85
N LEU A 450 0.41 26.38 5.18
CA LEU A 450 1.50 25.65 5.82
C LEU A 450 2.51 26.66 6.35
N SER A 451 2.81 26.57 7.65
CA SER A 451 3.95 27.25 8.28
C SER A 451 4.99 26.21 8.61
N VAL A 452 6.25 26.45 8.22
CA VAL A 452 7.36 25.53 8.45
C VAL A 452 8.50 26.26 9.14
N THR A 453 9.15 25.56 10.06
CA THR A 453 10.42 25.98 10.66
C THR A 453 11.42 24.86 10.51
N VAL A 454 12.62 25.19 10.07
CA VAL A 454 13.75 24.26 9.98
C VAL A 454 14.89 24.77 10.85
N ALA A 455 15.60 23.84 11.48
CA ALA A 455 16.78 24.12 12.26
C ALA A 455 18.00 23.52 11.54
N ALA A 456 19.10 24.27 11.47
CA ALA A 456 20.33 23.76 10.87
C ALA A 456 21.56 24.18 11.67
N ARG A 457 22.53 23.28 11.83
CA ARG A 457 23.77 23.56 12.56
C ARG A 457 24.58 24.63 11.83
N THR A 458 25.01 25.66 12.56
CA THR A 458 25.77 26.80 11.99
C THR A 458 27.28 26.65 12.16
N ASN A 459 27.73 25.68 12.97
CA ASN A 459 29.12 25.52 13.38
C ASN A 459 29.84 24.32 12.72
N ARG A 460 29.24 23.64 11.72
CA ARG A 460 29.87 22.52 11.01
C ARG A 460 30.39 22.92 9.63
N ALA A 461 31.68 22.71 9.38
CA ALA A 461 32.33 23.05 8.11
C ALA A 461 31.81 22.25 6.91
N GLU A 462 31.26 21.05 7.14
CA GLU A 462 30.78 20.14 6.08
C GLU A 462 29.33 20.44 5.64
N PHE A 463 28.63 21.34 6.33
CA PHE A 463 27.24 21.69 6.05
C PHE A 463 27.11 23.20 5.85
N ASP A 464 26.56 23.62 4.71
CA ASP A 464 26.36 25.04 4.39
C ASP A 464 24.89 25.42 4.63
N PRO A 465 24.55 26.08 5.75
CA PRO A 465 23.17 26.47 6.03
C PRO A 465 22.58 27.43 4.99
N ALA A 466 23.40 28.12 4.19
CA ALA A 466 22.92 28.99 3.12
C ALA A 466 22.32 28.21 1.93
N LYS A 467 22.54 26.89 1.86
CA LYS A 467 22.00 26.00 0.81
C LYS A 467 20.72 25.30 1.22
N VAL A 468 20.22 25.57 2.42
CA VAL A 468 19.01 24.95 2.93
C VAL A 468 17.79 25.51 2.21
N SER A 469 16.93 24.62 1.72
CA SER A 469 15.65 25.01 1.13
C SER A 469 14.55 24.01 1.49
N VAL A 470 13.31 24.46 1.45
CA VAL A 470 12.15 23.59 1.69
C VAL A 470 11.31 23.50 0.43
N LYS A 471 10.95 22.27 0.07
CA LYS A 471 9.91 21.97 -0.90
C LYS A 471 8.73 21.35 -0.19
N ILE A 472 7.53 21.72 -0.59
CA ILE A 472 6.31 21.03 -0.18
C ILE A 472 5.72 20.30 -1.37
N ALA A 473 5.13 19.14 -1.10
CA ALA A 473 4.37 18.38 -2.08
C ALA A 473 2.97 18.14 -1.54
N THR A 474 1.97 18.63 -2.28
CA THR A 474 0.56 18.65 -1.88
C THR A 474 -0.25 17.81 -2.86
N PRO A 475 -0.92 16.74 -2.40
CA PRO A 475 -1.88 16.02 -3.21
C PRO A 475 -3.14 16.86 -3.37
N LEU A 476 -3.55 17.13 -4.61
CA LEU A 476 -4.72 17.93 -4.95
C LEU A 476 -5.61 17.17 -5.94
N ALA A 477 -6.92 17.33 -5.80
CA ALA A 477 -7.86 16.86 -6.81
C ALA A 477 -7.57 17.55 -8.15
N GLN A 478 -7.75 16.81 -9.24
CA GLN A 478 -7.57 17.33 -10.61
C GLN A 478 -8.77 16.92 -11.48
N PRO A 479 -9.07 17.66 -12.55
CA PRO A 479 -10.20 17.33 -13.41
C PRO A 479 -9.94 16.04 -14.19
N LEU A 480 -11.03 15.40 -14.62
CA LEU A 480 -11.06 14.22 -15.51
C LEU A 480 -10.53 12.91 -14.93
N THR A 481 -9.97 12.91 -13.71
CA THR A 481 -9.57 11.68 -13.02
C THR A 481 -9.92 11.70 -11.54
N LEU A 482 -10.09 10.52 -10.98
CA LEU A 482 -10.23 10.31 -9.54
C LEU A 482 -8.89 10.30 -8.79
N THR A 483 -7.76 10.18 -9.52
CA THR A 483 -6.41 10.21 -8.96
C THR A 483 -5.95 11.65 -8.67
N PRO A 484 -5.52 11.99 -7.44
CA PRO A 484 -4.93 13.30 -7.15
C PRO A 484 -3.62 13.55 -7.92
N THR A 485 -3.33 14.82 -8.21
CA THR A 485 -2.01 15.25 -8.69
C THR A 485 -1.15 15.75 -7.55
N ILE A 486 0.17 15.58 -7.63
CA ILE A 486 1.13 16.10 -6.64
C ILE A 486 1.69 17.44 -7.11
N VAL A 487 1.23 18.54 -6.50
CA VAL A 487 1.75 19.89 -6.76
C VAL A 487 2.93 20.17 -5.85
N ARG A 488 4.07 20.56 -6.45
CA ARG A 488 5.30 20.87 -5.72
C ARG A 488 5.59 22.36 -5.70
N THR A 489 5.83 22.91 -4.51
CA THR A 489 6.06 24.34 -4.30
C THR A 489 7.31 24.57 -3.45
N ASN A 490 8.17 25.50 -3.84
CA ASN A 490 9.28 25.94 -3.00
C ASN A 490 8.76 26.89 -1.92
N VAL A 491 9.21 26.72 -0.69
CA VAL A 491 8.87 27.63 0.42
C VAL A 491 10.02 28.63 0.62
N PRO A 492 9.79 29.93 0.41
CA PRO A 492 10.80 30.95 0.72
C PRO A 492 11.07 30.99 2.22
N LEU A 493 12.31 30.72 2.59
CA LEU A 493 12.76 30.72 3.97
C LEU A 493 13.37 32.07 4.35
N LYS A 494 13.14 32.49 5.59
CA LYS A 494 13.80 33.65 6.21
C LYS A 494 14.46 33.21 7.50
N GLU A 495 15.69 33.66 7.69
CA GLU A 495 16.42 33.46 8.95
C GLU A 495 15.65 34.13 10.09
N GLY A 496 15.52 33.41 11.20
CA GLY A 496 14.87 33.85 12.42
C GLY A 496 15.77 33.65 13.63
N GLU A 497 15.32 34.13 14.79
CA GLU A 497 16.01 33.89 16.06
C GLU A 497 15.89 32.42 16.43
N SER A 498 17.03 31.77 16.69
CA SER A 498 17.05 30.42 17.24
C SER A 498 17.20 30.45 18.75
N PRO A 499 16.38 29.68 19.49
CA PRO A 499 16.58 29.49 20.92
C PRO A 499 17.73 28.50 21.24
N LEU A 500 18.27 27.81 20.23
CA LEU A 500 19.35 26.85 20.37
C LEU A 500 20.69 27.48 20.02
N ALA A 501 21.70 27.34 20.88
CA ALA A 501 22.99 28.01 20.71
C ALA A 501 23.77 27.59 19.44
N ASP A 502 23.65 26.33 19.01
CA ASP A 502 24.41 25.76 17.89
C ASP A 502 23.62 25.65 16.59
N PHE A 503 22.36 26.12 16.57
CA PHE A 503 21.48 26.01 15.42
C PHE A 503 20.98 27.39 14.98
N GLY A 504 20.90 27.60 13.67
CA GLY A 504 20.13 28.69 13.08
C GLY A 504 18.72 28.21 12.77
N TYR A 505 17.75 29.11 12.84
CA TYR A 505 16.36 28.82 12.47
C TYR A 505 16.00 29.54 11.18
N TRP A 506 15.28 28.84 10.32
CA TRP A 506 14.68 29.43 9.14
C TRP A 506 13.21 29.05 9.07
N SER A 507 12.36 30.05 8.87
CA SER A 507 10.91 29.84 8.79
C SER A 507 10.36 30.39 7.50
N GLY A 508 9.28 29.78 7.04
CA GLY A 508 8.57 30.18 5.84
C GLY A 508 7.12 29.72 5.87
N SER A 509 6.36 30.15 4.88
CA SER A 509 4.99 29.69 4.68
C SER A 509 4.64 29.56 3.22
N ALA A 510 3.67 28.70 2.94
CA ALA A 510 3.10 28.51 1.61
C ALA A 510 1.61 28.19 1.72
N ALA A 511 0.85 28.56 0.70
CA ALA A 511 -0.55 28.17 0.58
C ALA A 511 -0.66 26.68 0.26
N VAL A 512 -1.60 26.01 0.94
CA VAL A 512 -1.91 24.59 0.80
C VAL A 512 -3.43 24.47 0.85
N GLU A 513 -4.07 24.73 -0.30
CA GLU A 513 -5.52 24.78 -0.41
C GLU A 513 -6.10 23.39 -0.69
N ASN A 514 -6.97 22.91 0.20
CA ASN A 514 -7.75 21.67 0.04
C ASN A 514 -6.93 20.43 -0.36
N PRO A 515 -5.85 20.11 0.38
CA PRO A 515 -5.13 18.86 0.17
C PRO A 515 -6.09 17.67 0.30
N THR A 516 -5.93 16.69 -0.57
CA THR A 516 -6.75 15.46 -0.54
C THR A 516 -6.14 14.38 0.33
N GLY A 517 -4.94 14.57 0.86
CA GLY A 517 -4.16 13.62 1.66
C GLY A 517 -2.98 14.32 2.36
N ALA A 518 -2.05 13.55 2.92
CA ALA A 518 -0.93 14.12 3.67
C ALA A 518 0.00 14.99 2.80
N VAL A 519 0.51 16.06 3.39
CA VAL A 519 1.41 17.02 2.74
C VAL A 519 2.85 16.75 3.18
N SER A 520 3.74 16.56 2.21
CA SER A 520 5.17 16.37 2.46
C SER A 520 5.86 17.73 2.57
N VAL A 521 6.71 17.86 3.59
CA VAL A 521 7.67 18.94 3.77
C VAL A 521 9.05 18.33 3.66
N THR A 522 9.73 18.60 2.55
CA THR A 522 11.07 18.09 2.27
C THR A 522 12.10 19.20 2.44
N LEU A 523 13.00 19.01 3.39
CA LEU A 523 14.19 19.81 3.61
C LEU A 523 15.33 19.33 2.70
N LEU A 524 15.93 20.26 1.98
CA LEU A 524 17.03 20.01 1.06
C LEU A 524 18.27 20.79 1.50
N SER A 525 19.46 20.24 1.24
CA SER A 525 20.73 20.97 1.22
C SER A 525 21.32 20.85 -0.18
N GLY A 526 21.17 21.91 -0.98
CA GLY A 526 21.39 21.80 -2.42
C GLY A 526 20.37 20.86 -3.08
N GLU A 527 20.83 19.73 -3.62
CA GLU A 527 19.98 18.71 -4.24
C GLU A 527 19.70 17.52 -3.30
N ASP A 528 20.43 17.41 -2.19
CA ASP A 528 20.31 16.28 -1.26
C ASP A 528 19.11 16.48 -0.35
N VAL A 529 18.26 15.46 -0.25
CA VAL A 529 17.20 15.39 0.76
C VAL A 529 17.85 15.20 2.12
N VAL A 530 17.63 16.16 3.01
CA VAL A 530 18.18 16.15 4.38
C VAL A 530 17.14 15.70 5.37
N ASP A 531 15.88 16.09 5.25
CA ASP A 531 14.74 15.48 5.98
C ASP A 531 13.33 15.63 5.40
N THR A 532 12.41 14.77 5.80
CA THR A 532 11.04 14.76 5.31
C THR A 532 10.08 14.68 6.49
N LEU A 533 9.11 15.59 6.54
CA LEU A 533 7.98 15.53 7.47
C LEU A 533 6.68 15.39 6.68
N LEU A 534 5.91 14.33 6.94
CA LEU A 534 4.54 14.21 6.46
C LEU A 534 3.59 14.83 7.49
N LEU A 535 2.77 15.77 7.04
CA LEU A 535 1.76 16.45 7.85
C LEU A 535 0.36 15.94 7.46
N ASP A 536 -0.40 15.51 8.46
CA ASP A 536 -1.84 15.34 8.30
C ASP A 536 -2.47 16.71 8.00
N ALA A 537 -3.28 16.74 6.95
CA ALA A 537 -3.99 17.93 6.52
C ALA A 537 -5.46 17.96 6.98
N GLY A 538 -5.84 17.07 7.91
CA GLY A 538 -7.20 16.93 8.43
C GLY A 538 -8.10 16.08 7.53
N VAL A 539 -7.51 15.17 6.75
CA VAL A 539 -8.23 14.25 5.85
C VAL A 539 -8.11 12.83 6.39
N ALA A 540 -9.24 12.16 6.59
CA ALA A 540 -9.27 10.82 7.16
C ALA A 540 -8.56 9.81 6.25
N GLY A 541 -7.52 9.14 6.74
CA GLY A 541 -6.71 8.18 5.98
C GLY A 541 -5.21 8.23 6.31
N TRP A 542 -4.83 8.93 7.36
CA TRP A 542 -3.47 9.04 7.90
C TRP A 542 -3.47 8.96 9.41
#